data_AF-A0A7S0KPK6-F1
#
_entry.id   AF-A0A7S0KPK6-F1
#
_cell.length_a   1.000
_cell.length_b   1.000
_cell.length_c   1.000
_cell.angle_alpha   90.00
_cell.angle_beta   90.00
_cell.angle_gamma   90.00
#
_symmetry.space_group_name_H-M   'P 1'
#
loop_
_entity.id
_entity.type
_entity.pdbx_description
1 polymer ?
#
loop_
_entity_poly.entity_id
_entity_poly.type
_entity_poly.pdbx_seq_one_letter_code
_entity_poly.pdbx_strand_id
1 'polypeptide(L)'
;RGGGGGGGGYGGGYGDGYGGGAALIASGELNSFVEVSFQGQTLRTRLANGSAPSWQESLQLPFRPPGGDFSPAALQGCEDVVTISLFDEAAEPAERTYGPGAVAGGTSTTQHFLGSIDIPVAALYRGDGGKIEGVLPLDAPPVLLGYSGASGGGASGGGRASLPGGGGLAQQPKPSMSVYIQFAPTLAKPEPTLSDPGVGEDESVLRHAKVWEKECRATSRHTKQRPYRAVATDGMGRSVHLCRYIASAQLPPGFQGAVADEPTLRQLMRFCHLVPHVTDMSAFNLPPGVDIWTTSQEFLDMCAGDSEEHALLLCGFLVALGVEAYVVLGVSATDSDAAMVFTPGGQGKRPGNPPTYAPMLEDSLIWDPMAGTIFSVYDSACSACLGEIGVVFNSDNVWANVQAHGRPHEMNWNLNDTHGWRPFFSAGSFPHRAMPTVQTVITYESYPPAFYERLGAAVEREAMDAIVKKRSRQHTPFNRRASRALKDLLRDLEGQILISPDDQGGGLNLGGGMRVGSLTELHMSQLAGICEGYTVTGCPMNLPFTDAATVRDVIDRLKIADTTRSDVEFAVATHVEPYGCTFVCSVWVYVVRLTKISSYQ
;
A
#
# COMPACT_ATOMS: atom_id res chain seq x y z
N ARG A 1 8.13 73.94 -0.98
CA ARG A 1 8.30 73.34 -2.33
C ARG A 1 7.23 72.26 -2.46
N GLY A 2 6.26 72.47 -3.37
CA GLY A 2 5.18 71.56 -3.84
C GLY A 2 4.38 70.85 -2.74
N GLY A 3 3.14 71.25 -2.40
CA GLY A 3 1.93 71.20 -3.23
C GLY A 3 1.32 69.78 -3.13
N GLY A 4 0.11 69.51 -2.64
CA GLY A 4 -1.06 70.32 -2.32
C GLY A 4 -2.29 69.63 -2.94
N GLY A 5 -3.24 69.17 -2.10
CA GLY A 5 -4.62 68.77 -2.46
C GLY A 5 -4.74 67.41 -3.17
N GLY A 6 -5.64 66.49 -2.82
CA GLY A 6 -6.97 66.66 -2.23
C GLY A 6 -8.00 66.18 -3.26
N GLY A 7 -8.91 65.28 -2.88
CA GLY A 7 -10.06 64.94 -3.73
C GLY A 7 -10.62 63.55 -3.50
N GLY A 8 -11.64 63.45 -2.64
CA GLY A 8 -12.57 62.33 -2.66
C GLY A 8 -13.45 62.36 -3.91
N GLY A 9 -13.89 61.19 -4.33
CA GLY A 9 -14.85 61.01 -5.41
C GLY A 9 -15.66 59.75 -5.18
N TYR A 10 -16.93 59.93 -4.81
CA TYR A 10 -17.96 58.91 -4.91
C TYR A 10 -18.31 58.69 -6.39
N GLY A 11 -18.38 57.44 -6.82
CA GLY A 11 -18.88 57.07 -8.14
C GLY A 11 -19.43 55.65 -8.10
N GLY A 12 -20.75 55.53 -8.07
CA GLY A 12 -21.45 54.27 -8.31
C GLY A 12 -21.40 53.89 -9.78
N GLY A 13 -21.29 52.59 -10.05
CA GLY A 13 -21.40 52.00 -11.38
C GLY A 13 -21.87 50.56 -11.25
N TYR A 14 -23.13 50.34 -11.62
CA TYR A 14 -23.73 49.02 -11.83
C TYR A 14 -23.01 48.31 -13.00
N GLY A 15 -22.79 47.00 -12.85
CA GLY A 15 -22.21 46.16 -13.87
C GLY A 15 -22.31 44.69 -13.48
N ASP A 16 -23.51 44.14 -13.57
CA ASP A 16 -23.76 42.70 -13.58
C ASP A 16 -22.96 42.04 -14.71
N GLY A 17 -22.19 41.02 -14.35
CA GLY A 17 -21.49 40.13 -15.26
C GLY A 17 -21.58 38.72 -14.72
N TYR A 18 -22.65 38.03 -15.08
CA TYR A 18 -22.94 36.63 -14.79
C TYR A 18 -21.74 35.74 -15.15
N GLY A 19 -21.20 35.07 -14.14
CA GLY A 19 -20.27 33.96 -14.24
C GLY A 19 -20.59 32.96 -13.15
N GLY A 20 -21.76 32.32 -13.26
CA GLY A 20 -22.21 31.27 -12.34
C GLY A 20 -21.35 30.02 -12.49
N GLY A 21 -20.23 29.97 -11.77
CA GLY A 21 -19.60 28.72 -11.39
C GLY A 21 -20.24 28.26 -10.08
N ALA A 22 -21.18 27.32 -10.14
CA ALA A 22 -21.77 26.71 -8.96
C ALA A 22 -20.65 26.10 -8.09
N ALA A 23 -20.68 26.38 -6.79
CA ALA A 23 -19.69 25.92 -5.83
C ALA A 23 -19.69 24.39 -5.74
N LEU A 24 -18.74 23.75 -6.43
CA LEU A 24 -18.39 22.32 -6.31
C LEU A 24 -17.54 22.02 -5.05
N ILE A 25 -17.39 23.00 -4.14
CA ILE A 25 -16.33 23.01 -3.13
C ILE A 25 -16.97 23.01 -1.74
N ALA A 26 -16.76 21.95 -0.97
CA ALA A 26 -16.86 22.03 0.48
C ALA A 26 -15.60 22.75 0.99
N SER A 27 -15.66 24.08 1.15
CA SER A 27 -14.59 24.86 1.79
C SER A 27 -14.66 24.74 3.33
N GLY A 28 -15.05 23.58 3.83
CA GLY A 28 -15.26 23.31 5.26
C GLY A 28 -13.99 22.78 5.91
N GLU A 29 -13.82 23.06 7.20
CA GLU A 29 -12.89 22.27 8.03
C GLU A 29 -13.30 20.79 7.95
N LEU A 30 -12.34 19.90 7.68
CA LEU A 30 -12.53 18.45 7.75
C LEU A 30 -13.03 18.07 9.13
N ASN A 31 -14.10 17.29 9.22
CA ASN A 31 -14.65 16.75 10.47
C ASN A 31 -14.42 15.24 10.45
N SER A 32 -13.21 14.84 10.80
CA SER A 32 -12.75 13.48 10.64
C SER A 32 -13.02 12.60 11.87
N PHE A 33 -13.28 11.31 11.63
CA PHE A 33 -13.32 10.29 12.67
C PHE A 33 -12.63 9.01 12.19
N VAL A 34 -12.16 8.21 13.14
CA VAL A 34 -11.58 6.90 12.88
C VAL A 34 -12.62 5.84 13.23
N GLU A 35 -12.81 4.90 12.32
CA GLU A 35 -13.59 3.70 12.54
C GLU A 35 -12.67 2.49 12.59
N VAL A 36 -12.88 1.62 13.57
CA VAL A 36 -12.15 0.35 13.70
C VAL A 36 -13.15 -0.79 13.61
N SER A 37 -12.95 -1.67 12.63
CA SER A 37 -13.74 -2.89 12.44
C SER A 37 -12.90 -4.13 12.73
N PHE A 38 -13.47 -5.06 13.50
CA PHE A 38 -12.83 -6.32 13.86
C PHE A 38 -13.87 -7.37 14.25
N GLN A 39 -13.79 -8.58 13.67
CA GLN A 39 -14.70 -9.70 13.95
C GLN A 39 -16.21 -9.32 13.94
N GLY A 40 -16.62 -8.52 12.94
CA GLY A 40 -18.00 -8.07 12.77
C GLY A 40 -18.46 -6.98 13.74
N GLN A 41 -17.58 -6.48 14.60
CA GLN A 41 -17.85 -5.31 15.45
C GLN A 41 -17.17 -4.08 14.87
N THR A 42 -17.85 -2.94 15.02
CA THR A 42 -17.36 -1.67 14.53
C THR A 42 -17.54 -0.62 15.61
N LEU A 43 -16.44 0.05 15.98
CA LEU A 43 -16.44 1.20 16.88
C LEU A 43 -15.88 2.41 16.14
N ARG A 44 -16.27 3.61 16.56
CA ARG A 44 -15.73 4.85 16.01
C ARG A 44 -15.36 5.83 17.10
N THR A 45 -14.37 6.67 16.81
CA THR A 45 -13.99 7.79 17.67
C THR A 45 -15.01 8.93 17.59
N ARG A 46 -14.86 9.92 18.48
CA ARG A 46 -15.44 11.25 18.28
C ARG A 46 -14.95 11.90 16.98
N LEU A 47 -15.67 12.93 16.53
CA LEU A 47 -15.22 13.82 15.46
C LEU A 47 -14.06 14.70 15.94
N ALA A 48 -13.12 14.97 15.03
CA ALA A 48 -12.01 15.90 15.23
C ALA A 48 -11.82 16.76 13.98
N ASN A 49 -11.58 18.05 14.21
CA ASN A 49 -11.53 19.06 13.15
C ASN A 49 -10.11 19.31 12.66
N GLY A 50 -9.98 19.64 11.37
CA GLY A 50 -8.74 20.12 10.76
C GLY A 50 -7.95 19.05 9.99
N SER A 51 -6.84 19.48 9.39
CA SER A 51 -5.99 18.64 8.51
C SER A 51 -4.99 17.74 9.27
N ALA A 52 -4.78 18.00 10.56
CA ALA A 52 -3.98 17.18 11.47
C ALA A 52 -4.78 16.87 12.74
N PRO A 53 -5.88 16.10 12.63
CA PRO A 53 -6.80 15.82 13.72
C PRO A 53 -6.14 14.99 14.84
N SER A 54 -6.62 15.17 16.07
CA SER A 54 -6.21 14.36 17.22
C SER A 54 -7.43 13.93 18.03
N TRP A 55 -7.66 12.62 18.11
CA TRP A 55 -8.81 12.06 18.83
C TRP A 55 -8.53 11.79 20.30
N GLN A 56 -7.30 11.33 20.63
CA GLN A 56 -6.86 10.95 21.99
C GLN A 56 -7.85 9.98 22.66
N GLU A 57 -8.30 8.98 21.92
CA GLU A 57 -9.34 8.04 22.33
C GLU A 57 -8.83 6.60 22.22
N SER A 58 -9.24 5.73 23.15
CA SER A 58 -8.93 4.31 23.14
C SER A 58 -10.19 3.51 22.81
N LEU A 59 -10.14 2.72 21.73
CA LEU A 59 -11.22 1.80 21.36
C LEU A 59 -10.85 0.39 21.85
N GLN A 60 -11.83 -0.34 22.39
CA GLN A 60 -11.65 -1.71 22.88
C GLN A 60 -12.59 -2.65 22.14
N LEU A 61 -12.02 -3.58 21.38
CA LEU A 61 -12.74 -4.60 20.64
C LEU A 61 -12.42 -5.97 21.25
N PRO A 62 -13.42 -6.83 21.51
CA PRO A 62 -13.15 -8.16 22.04
C PRO A 62 -12.55 -9.05 20.94
N PHE A 63 -11.52 -9.81 21.30
CA PHE A 63 -10.90 -10.80 20.42
C PHE A 63 -11.35 -12.21 20.79
N ARG A 64 -11.86 -12.94 19.79
CA ARG A 64 -12.25 -14.34 19.91
C ARG A 64 -11.46 -15.16 18.89
N PRO A 65 -10.34 -15.79 19.28
CA PRO A 65 -9.55 -16.56 18.33
C PRO A 65 -10.36 -17.74 17.76
N PRO A 66 -9.97 -18.27 16.59
CA PRO A 66 -10.58 -19.46 16.01
C PRO A 66 -10.66 -20.61 17.03
N GLY A 67 -11.86 -21.17 17.23
CA GLY A 67 -12.09 -22.24 18.20
C GLY A 67 -11.89 -21.87 19.68
N GLY A 68 -11.67 -20.58 19.99
CA GLY A 68 -11.33 -20.13 21.35
C GLY A 68 -9.91 -20.51 21.79
N ASP A 69 -9.04 -20.89 20.84
CA ASP A 69 -7.68 -21.32 21.14
C ASP A 69 -6.69 -20.13 21.13
N PHE A 70 -6.09 -19.85 22.29
CA PHE A 70 -5.04 -18.84 22.44
C PHE A 70 -3.63 -19.45 22.38
N SER A 71 -3.49 -20.66 21.87
CA SER A 71 -2.18 -21.27 21.63
C SER A 71 -1.39 -20.45 20.61
N PRO A 72 -0.04 -20.43 20.72
CA PRO A 72 0.79 -19.69 19.77
C PRO A 72 0.55 -20.09 18.31
N ALA A 73 0.32 -21.37 18.04
CA ALA A 73 0.04 -21.86 16.68
C ALA A 73 -1.28 -21.30 16.12
N ALA A 74 -2.34 -21.25 16.93
CA ALA A 74 -3.63 -20.69 16.52
C ALA A 74 -3.55 -19.18 16.27
N LEU A 75 -2.78 -18.45 17.08
CA LEU A 75 -2.59 -17.00 16.93
C LEU A 75 -1.70 -16.65 15.73
N GLN A 76 -0.71 -17.48 15.42
CA GLN A 76 0.14 -17.33 14.24
C GLN A 76 -0.63 -17.62 12.95
N GLY A 77 -1.52 -18.62 12.95
CA GLY A 77 -2.40 -18.93 11.81
C GLY A 77 -3.71 -18.14 11.79
N CYS A 78 -3.82 -17.05 12.54
CA CYS A 78 -5.05 -16.28 12.61
C CYS A 78 -5.12 -15.29 11.43
N GLU A 79 -6.08 -15.52 10.54
CA GLU A 79 -6.33 -14.69 9.34
C GLU A 79 -7.20 -13.46 9.64
N ASP A 80 -7.63 -13.25 10.88
CA ASP A 80 -8.42 -12.08 11.24
C ASP A 80 -7.59 -10.80 11.09
N VAL A 81 -8.23 -9.74 10.58
CA VAL A 81 -7.61 -8.44 10.33
C VAL A 81 -8.36 -7.36 11.11
N VAL A 82 -7.61 -6.50 11.80
CA VAL A 82 -8.12 -5.25 12.37
C VAL A 82 -8.05 -4.18 11.29
N THR A 83 -9.21 -3.73 10.81
CA THR A 83 -9.30 -2.66 9.80
C THR A 83 -9.56 -1.33 10.49
N ILE A 84 -8.67 -0.36 10.26
CA ILE A 84 -8.78 1.02 10.72
C ILE A 84 -9.07 1.89 9.50
N SER A 85 -10.21 2.57 9.47
CA SER A 85 -10.64 3.43 8.35
C SER A 85 -10.82 4.87 8.81
N LEU A 86 -10.26 5.80 8.06
CA LEU A 86 -10.42 7.24 8.27
C LEU A 86 -11.54 7.77 7.39
N PHE A 87 -12.48 8.48 8.00
CA PHE A 87 -13.59 9.13 7.31
C PHE A 87 -13.66 10.62 7.65
N ASP A 88 -14.22 11.39 6.73
CA ASP A 88 -14.74 12.73 6.98
C ASP A 88 -16.27 12.70 7.04
N GLU A 89 -16.85 13.41 8.01
CA GLU A 89 -18.29 13.54 8.17
C GLU A 89 -18.75 14.93 7.68
N ALA A 90 -19.39 14.96 6.52
CA ALA A 90 -19.87 16.20 5.91
C ALA A 90 -21.38 16.35 6.12
N ALA A 91 -21.84 17.58 6.41
CA ALA A 91 -23.27 17.89 6.46
C ALA A 91 -23.88 17.81 5.05
N GLU A 92 -25.01 17.11 4.94
CA GLU A 92 -25.76 17.06 3.69
C GLU A 92 -26.86 18.14 3.68
N PRO A 93 -27.08 18.81 2.54
CA PRO A 93 -28.21 19.72 2.38
C PRO A 93 -29.54 18.94 2.48
N ALA A 94 -30.58 19.57 3.01
CA ALA A 94 -31.89 18.94 3.19
C ALA A 94 -32.44 18.33 1.89
N GLU A 95 -32.96 17.10 1.96
CA GLU A 95 -33.62 16.44 0.83
C GLU A 95 -34.94 17.14 0.49
N ARG A 96 -35.16 17.46 -0.80
CA ARG A 96 -36.43 18.04 -1.24
C ARG A 96 -37.53 16.97 -1.25
N THR A 97 -38.41 17.01 -0.27
CA THR A 97 -39.65 16.21 -0.26
C THR A 97 -40.75 16.91 -1.03
N TYR A 98 -41.26 16.29 -2.10
CA TYR A 98 -42.45 16.78 -2.81
C TYR A 98 -43.70 16.04 -2.29
N GLY A 99 -44.63 16.77 -1.65
CA GLY A 99 -45.93 16.24 -1.24
C GLY A 99 -46.57 16.94 -0.02
N PRO A 100 -47.89 16.83 0.18
CA PRO A 100 -48.58 17.34 1.36
C PRO A 100 -48.18 16.49 2.58
N GLY A 101 -47.24 16.99 3.38
CA GLY A 101 -46.61 16.26 4.49
C GLY A 101 -45.10 16.45 4.61
N ALA A 102 -44.49 17.30 3.77
CA ALA A 102 -43.06 17.64 3.84
C ALA A 102 -42.70 18.23 5.23
N VAL A 103 -42.09 17.39 6.07
CA VAL A 103 -41.44 17.84 7.31
C VAL A 103 -40.06 18.35 6.91
N ALA A 104 -39.69 19.55 7.35
CA ALA A 104 -38.33 20.06 7.20
C ALA A 104 -37.35 19.03 7.81
N GLY A 105 -36.59 18.36 6.94
CA GLY A 105 -35.68 17.28 7.33
C GLY A 105 -34.62 17.76 8.31
N GLY A 106 -34.28 16.91 9.28
CA GLY A 106 -33.16 17.12 10.18
C GLY A 106 -31.83 17.21 9.42
N THR A 107 -30.79 17.68 10.11
CA THR A 107 -29.41 17.66 9.60
C THR A 107 -28.98 16.21 9.34
N SER A 108 -28.90 15.81 8.07
CA SER A 108 -28.31 14.54 7.63
C SER A 108 -26.81 14.74 7.44
N THR A 109 -26.02 13.73 7.76
CA THR A 109 -24.57 13.72 7.50
C THR A 109 -24.22 12.57 6.57
N THR A 110 -23.12 12.74 5.85
CA THR A 110 -22.54 11.72 4.98
C THR A 110 -21.10 11.45 5.38
N GLN A 111 -20.67 10.21 5.17
CA GLN A 111 -19.32 9.77 5.44
C GLN A 111 -18.56 9.68 4.11
N HIS A 112 -17.35 10.24 4.07
CA HIS A 112 -16.45 10.16 2.93
C HIS A 112 -15.18 9.45 3.36
N PHE A 113 -14.87 8.34 2.68
CA PHE A 113 -13.67 7.57 2.94
C PHE A 113 -12.41 8.36 2.53
N LEU A 114 -11.41 8.39 3.41
CA LEU A 114 -10.13 9.08 3.19
C LEU A 114 -8.94 8.12 3.10
N GLY A 115 -9.04 6.92 3.66
CA GLY A 115 -8.01 5.90 3.61
C GLY A 115 -8.15 4.86 4.73
N SER A 116 -7.35 3.79 4.66
CA SER A 116 -7.40 2.70 5.65
C SER A 116 -6.03 2.11 5.99
N ILE A 117 -5.96 1.37 7.09
CA ILE A 117 -4.85 0.51 7.49
C ILE A 117 -5.46 -0.84 7.89
N ASP A 118 -4.90 -1.91 7.35
CA ASP A 118 -5.27 -3.28 7.69
C ASP A 118 -4.12 -3.92 8.50
N ILE A 119 -4.43 -4.44 9.68
CA ILE A 119 -3.44 -5.01 10.61
C ILE A 119 -3.83 -6.45 10.94
N PRO A 120 -3.15 -7.46 10.38
CA PRO A 120 -3.40 -8.85 10.73
C PRO A 120 -3.09 -9.13 12.20
N VAL A 121 -3.94 -9.96 12.81
CA VAL A 121 -3.76 -10.39 14.21
C VAL A 121 -2.42 -11.11 14.40
N ALA A 122 -1.99 -11.92 13.43
CA ALA A 122 -0.70 -12.59 13.44
C ALA A 122 0.47 -11.60 13.51
N ALA A 123 0.43 -10.51 12.72
CA ALA A 123 1.45 -9.45 12.72
C ALA A 123 1.51 -8.72 14.05
N LEU A 124 0.35 -8.33 14.61
CA LEU A 124 0.25 -7.73 15.95
C LEU A 124 0.78 -8.66 17.04
N TYR A 125 0.52 -9.97 16.92
CA TYR A 125 0.97 -10.97 17.88
C TYR A 125 2.49 -11.19 17.84
N ARG A 126 3.09 -11.23 16.65
CA ARG A 126 4.55 -11.32 16.45
C ARG A 126 5.29 -10.03 16.84
N GLY A 127 4.63 -8.87 16.73
CA GLY A 127 5.20 -7.56 17.05
C GLY A 127 5.87 -7.43 18.42
N ASP A 128 6.70 -6.42 18.59
CA ASP A 128 7.52 -6.25 19.80
C ASP A 128 6.68 -5.97 21.06
N GLY A 129 6.38 -7.04 21.81
CA GLY A 129 5.59 -6.97 23.04
C GLY A 129 4.10 -7.19 22.80
N GLY A 130 3.71 -7.72 21.63
CA GLY A 130 2.31 -7.84 21.25
C GLY A 130 1.65 -6.48 21.03
N LYS A 131 2.45 -5.51 20.57
CA LYS A 131 2.04 -4.13 20.31
C LYS A 131 2.57 -3.62 18.98
N ILE A 132 1.80 -2.73 18.38
CA ILE A 132 2.18 -1.90 17.24
C ILE A 132 2.06 -0.45 17.69
N GLU A 133 3.15 0.31 17.54
CA GLU A 133 3.26 1.69 17.98
C GLU A 133 4.07 2.47 16.95
N GLY A 134 3.48 3.52 16.40
CA GLY A 134 4.15 4.35 15.41
C GLY A 134 3.19 5.12 14.51
N VAL A 135 3.76 5.75 13.49
CA VAL A 135 3.03 6.49 12.45
C VAL A 135 2.90 5.59 11.22
N LEU A 136 1.71 5.04 11.00
CA LEU A 136 1.43 4.15 9.88
C LEU A 136 0.85 4.94 8.70
N PRO A 137 1.36 4.74 7.47
CA PRO A 137 0.78 5.35 6.28
C PRO A 137 -0.61 4.77 6.01
N LEU A 138 -1.53 5.63 5.59
CA LEU A 138 -2.86 5.22 5.12
C LEU A 138 -2.74 4.74 3.67
N ASP A 139 -3.41 3.64 3.36
CA ASP A 139 -3.79 3.32 1.99
C ASP A 139 -4.94 4.26 1.59
N ALA A 140 -4.57 5.33 0.89
CA ALA A 140 -5.46 6.42 0.51
C ALA A 140 -5.68 6.41 -1.01
N PRO A 141 -6.92 6.64 -1.48
CA PRO A 141 -7.19 6.75 -2.91
C PRO A 141 -6.39 7.89 -3.56
N PRO A 142 -5.91 7.71 -4.81
CA PRO A 142 -5.14 8.76 -5.50
C PRO A 142 -6.00 9.98 -5.88
N VAL A 143 -7.34 9.83 -5.85
CA VAL A 143 -8.31 10.90 -6.13
C VAL A 143 -9.44 10.86 -5.11
N LEU A 144 -9.77 12.00 -4.51
CA LEU A 144 -10.88 12.16 -3.56
C LEU A 144 -11.84 13.23 -4.08
N LEU A 145 -12.88 12.84 -4.83
CA LEU A 145 -13.86 13.78 -5.37
C LEU A 145 -14.69 14.41 -4.24
N GLY A 146 -14.97 15.70 -4.38
CA GLY A 146 -15.69 16.49 -3.39
C GLY A 146 -14.78 17.31 -2.46
N TYR A 147 -13.47 17.06 -2.55
CA TYR A 147 -12.44 17.88 -1.92
C TYR A 147 -11.80 18.76 -2.98
N SER A 148 -11.64 20.05 -2.68
CA SER A 148 -10.60 20.81 -3.37
C SER A 148 -9.30 20.09 -3.07
N GLY A 149 -8.44 19.91 -4.09
CA GLY A 149 -7.06 19.54 -3.82
C GLY A 149 -6.59 20.47 -2.71
N ALA A 150 -6.34 19.92 -1.52
CA ALA A 150 -5.29 20.50 -0.73
C ALA A 150 -4.15 20.46 -1.74
N SER A 151 -3.76 21.62 -2.27
CA SER A 151 -2.39 21.74 -2.77
C SER A 151 -1.60 20.98 -1.74
N GLY A 152 -0.91 19.91 -2.14
CA GLY A 152 0.01 19.22 -1.25
C GLY A 152 0.80 20.36 -0.65
N GLY A 153 0.52 20.66 0.62
CA GLY A 153 0.73 22.00 1.14
C GLY A 153 2.20 22.22 0.96
N GLY A 154 2.56 22.99 -0.08
CA GLY A 154 3.92 23.40 -0.28
C GLY A 154 4.21 24.09 1.02
N ALA A 155 4.97 23.43 1.89
CA ALA A 155 6.28 23.81 2.32
C ALA A 155 6.62 25.31 2.16
N SER A 156 5.65 26.19 2.43
CA SER A 156 5.81 27.63 2.57
C SER A 156 5.40 27.96 4.00
N GLY A 157 6.04 27.29 4.96
CA GLY A 157 5.75 27.50 6.37
C GLY A 157 6.42 26.51 7.30
N GLY A 158 7.74 26.44 7.29
CA GLY A 158 8.53 25.73 8.31
C GLY A 158 9.50 24.73 7.70
N GLY A 159 10.76 25.14 7.56
CA GLY A 159 11.84 24.28 7.07
C GLY A 159 12.06 23.06 7.96
N ARG A 160 11.42 21.94 7.63
CA ARG A 160 12.16 20.68 7.65
C ARG A 160 12.96 20.67 6.36
N ALA A 161 14.26 20.95 6.48
CA ALA A 161 15.19 20.69 5.40
C ALA A 161 14.87 19.31 4.84
N SER A 162 14.82 19.17 3.50
CA SER A 162 14.98 17.84 2.90
C SER A 162 16.10 17.18 3.69
N LEU A 163 15.79 16.03 4.31
CA LEU A 163 16.83 15.19 4.87
C LEU A 163 17.90 15.05 3.76
N PRO A 164 19.21 15.10 4.08
CA PRO A 164 20.21 14.75 3.07
C PRO A 164 19.82 13.38 2.50
N GLY A 165 19.51 13.28 1.20
CA GLY A 165 18.93 12.06 0.60
C GLY A 165 17.39 12.03 0.46
N GLY A 166 16.70 13.17 0.51
CA GLY A 166 15.24 13.26 0.40
C GLY A 166 14.68 13.53 -1.00
N GLY A 167 15.49 13.44 -2.05
CA GLY A 167 15.06 13.59 -3.45
C GLY A 167 15.34 12.30 -4.21
N GLY A 168 14.32 11.70 -4.84
CA GLY A 168 14.44 10.44 -5.59
C GLY A 168 13.31 9.44 -5.33
N LEU A 169 13.60 8.15 -5.53
CA LEU A 169 12.66 7.00 -5.44
C LEU A 169 11.92 6.85 -4.10
N ALA A 170 12.45 7.39 -3.00
CA ALA A 170 11.81 7.33 -1.69
C ALA A 170 10.46 8.06 -1.69
N GLN A 171 9.46 7.47 -1.04
CA GLN A 171 8.08 7.92 -1.13
C GLN A 171 7.87 9.32 -0.51
N GLN A 172 7.10 10.16 -1.20
CA GLN A 172 6.59 11.43 -0.67
C GLN A 172 5.73 11.20 0.58
N PRO A 173 5.56 12.20 1.47
CA PRO A 173 4.76 12.05 2.67
C PRO A 173 3.31 11.66 2.31
N LYS A 174 2.94 10.41 2.59
CA LYS A 174 1.57 9.92 2.55
C LYS A 174 0.79 10.39 3.77
N PRO A 175 -0.54 10.60 3.66
CA PRO A 175 -1.40 10.71 4.84
C PRO A 175 -1.12 9.54 5.77
N SER A 176 -0.88 9.83 7.04
CA SER A 176 -0.45 8.83 8.01
C SER A 176 -1.14 9.06 9.35
N MET A 177 -1.25 7.99 10.14
CA MET A 177 -1.92 8.00 11.43
C MET A 177 -0.98 7.48 12.52
N SER A 178 -0.87 8.22 13.63
CA SER A 178 -0.22 7.73 14.83
C SER A 178 -1.14 6.77 15.56
N VAL A 179 -0.70 5.53 15.75
CA VAL A 179 -1.47 4.46 16.40
C VAL A 179 -0.68 3.81 17.53
N TYR A 180 -1.43 3.30 18.51
CA TYR A 180 -0.94 2.41 19.56
C TYR A 180 -1.96 1.29 19.73
N ILE A 181 -1.56 0.06 19.39
CA ILE A 181 -2.44 -1.11 19.32
C ILE A 181 -1.77 -2.23 20.12
N GLN A 182 -2.52 -2.92 20.98
CA GLN A 182 -1.99 -4.01 21.80
C GLN A 182 -3.08 -5.02 22.17
N PHE A 183 -2.67 -6.25 22.48
CA PHE A 183 -3.52 -7.19 23.20
C PHE A 183 -3.68 -6.80 24.67
N ALA A 184 -4.89 -6.96 25.20
CA ALA A 184 -5.20 -6.77 26.62
C ALA A 184 -6.02 -7.96 27.14
N PRO A 185 -5.46 -8.83 28.01
CA PRO A 185 -4.08 -8.81 28.53
C PRO A 185 -3.03 -9.16 27.46
N THR A 186 -1.76 -8.90 27.74
CA THR A 186 -0.65 -9.28 26.87
C THR A 186 -0.58 -10.79 26.71
N LEU A 187 -0.43 -11.26 25.46
CA LEU A 187 -0.33 -12.67 25.13
C LEU A 187 1.12 -13.16 25.23
N ALA A 188 1.30 -14.43 25.59
CA ALA A 188 2.62 -15.06 25.59
C ALA A 188 3.12 -15.19 24.14
N LYS A 189 4.34 -14.73 23.85
CA LYS A 189 4.95 -14.85 22.51
C LYS A 189 5.17 -16.33 22.14
N PRO A 190 5.13 -16.67 20.84
CA PRO A 190 5.51 -18.00 20.40
C PRO A 190 6.97 -18.27 20.79
N GLU A 191 7.28 -19.50 21.18
CA GLU A 191 8.68 -19.91 21.21
C GLU A 191 9.18 -20.02 19.77
N PRO A 192 10.41 -19.57 19.46
CA PRO A 192 10.95 -19.74 18.14
C PRO A 192 11.11 -21.23 17.86
N THR A 193 10.24 -21.77 17.00
CA THR A 193 10.36 -23.13 16.50
C THR A 193 11.48 -23.15 15.48
N LEU A 194 12.47 -24.01 15.69
CA LEU A 194 13.41 -24.36 14.63
C LEU A 194 12.62 -25.16 13.60
N SER A 195 12.40 -24.61 12.41
CA SER A 195 11.85 -25.41 11.31
C SER A 195 12.80 -26.57 11.04
N ASP A 196 12.25 -27.75 10.75
CA ASP A 196 13.02 -28.85 10.17
C ASP A 196 12.72 -28.83 8.67
N PRO A 197 13.55 -28.14 7.85
CA PRO A 197 13.23 -27.87 6.44
C PRO A 197 13.29 -29.13 5.55
N GLY A 198 13.31 -30.32 6.13
CA GLY A 198 13.42 -31.58 5.41
C GLY A 198 14.79 -31.84 4.81
N VAL A 199 14.86 -32.83 3.92
CA VAL A 199 16.08 -33.26 3.23
C VAL A 199 16.23 -32.45 1.94
N GLY A 200 17.41 -31.90 1.65
CA GLY A 200 17.66 -31.11 0.45
C GLY A 200 19.06 -30.52 0.40
N GLU A 201 19.39 -29.70 1.39
CA GLU A 201 20.73 -29.13 1.55
C GLU A 201 21.74 -30.13 2.13
N ASP A 202 23.02 -29.82 1.92
CA ASP A 202 24.14 -30.53 2.55
C ASP A 202 23.96 -30.57 4.08
N GLU A 203 24.15 -31.74 4.69
CA GLU A 203 23.98 -31.92 6.15
C GLU A 203 24.85 -30.95 6.96
N SER A 204 26.05 -30.61 6.44
CA SER A 204 26.92 -29.62 7.07
C SER A 204 26.34 -28.20 7.08
N VAL A 205 25.61 -27.82 6.02
CA VAL A 205 24.92 -26.51 5.90
C VAL A 205 23.73 -26.48 6.85
N LEU A 206 22.91 -27.54 6.87
CA LEU A 206 21.76 -27.66 7.77
C LEU A 206 22.16 -27.64 9.24
N ARG A 207 23.23 -28.37 9.59
CA ARG A 207 23.77 -28.39 10.95
C ARG A 207 24.28 -27.01 11.35
N HIS A 208 25.00 -26.34 10.45
CA HIS A 208 25.49 -24.98 10.69
C HIS A 208 24.34 -23.99 10.85
N ALA A 209 23.31 -24.06 10.01
CA ALA A 209 22.12 -23.21 10.12
C ALA A 209 21.44 -23.32 11.48
N LYS A 210 21.17 -24.54 11.94
CA LYS A 210 20.57 -24.78 13.27
C LYS A 210 21.43 -24.20 14.41
N VAL A 211 22.76 -24.31 14.31
CA VAL A 211 23.68 -23.74 15.30
C VAL A 211 23.71 -22.21 15.22
N TRP A 212 23.84 -21.66 14.01
CA TRP A 212 23.93 -20.23 13.75
C TRP A 212 22.68 -19.49 14.24
N GLU A 213 21.47 -19.98 13.91
CA GLU A 213 20.20 -19.40 14.39
C GLU A 213 20.12 -19.44 15.92
N LYS A 214 20.48 -20.57 16.53
CA LYS A 214 20.51 -20.73 18.00
C LYS A 214 21.46 -19.74 18.67
N GLU A 215 22.66 -19.55 18.12
CA GLU A 215 23.64 -18.60 18.65
C GLU A 215 23.20 -17.14 18.47
N CYS A 216 22.56 -16.81 17.34
CA CYS A 216 21.99 -15.48 17.12
C CYS A 216 20.93 -15.17 18.18
N ARG A 217 20.02 -16.12 18.46
CA ARG A 217 19.00 -15.98 19.52
C ARG A 217 19.61 -15.82 20.91
N ALA A 218 20.72 -16.51 21.17
CA ALA A 218 21.41 -16.48 22.47
C ALA A 218 22.27 -15.23 22.71
N THR A 219 22.40 -14.32 21.73
CA THR A 219 23.32 -13.17 21.83
C THR A 219 22.88 -12.17 22.91
N SER A 220 21.59 -11.84 22.99
CA SER A 220 21.05 -10.94 24.02
C SER A 220 19.55 -11.19 24.26
N ARG A 221 18.97 -10.51 25.25
CA ARG A 221 17.51 -10.55 25.48
C ARG A 221 16.70 -10.02 24.29
N HIS A 222 17.28 -9.08 23.53
CA HIS A 222 16.61 -8.43 22.39
C HIS A 222 16.56 -9.34 21.16
N THR A 223 17.51 -10.27 21.04
CA THR A 223 17.60 -11.21 19.90
C THR A 223 16.82 -12.49 20.12
N LYS A 224 16.29 -12.74 21.33
CA LYS A 224 15.70 -14.02 21.71
C LYS A 224 14.52 -14.44 20.80
N GLN A 225 13.68 -13.47 20.45
CA GLN A 225 12.45 -13.69 19.68
C GLN A 225 12.52 -13.21 18.22
N ARG A 226 13.66 -12.67 17.80
CA ARG A 226 13.87 -12.15 16.45
C ARG A 226 13.76 -13.27 15.41
N PRO A 227 13.12 -13.07 14.25
CA PRO A 227 12.95 -14.13 13.27
C PRO A 227 14.25 -14.37 12.49
N TYR A 228 15.09 -15.29 12.98
CA TYR A 228 16.23 -15.78 12.22
C TYR A 228 15.85 -17.02 11.43
N ARG A 229 16.22 -17.00 10.15
CA ARG A 229 16.11 -18.11 9.20
C ARG A 229 17.31 -18.08 8.25
N ALA A 230 17.93 -19.23 8.00
CA ALA A 230 18.97 -19.38 6.98
C ALA A 230 18.60 -20.39 5.88
N VAL A 231 17.54 -21.16 6.09
CA VAL A 231 17.07 -22.23 5.20
C VAL A 231 15.55 -22.17 5.11
N ALA A 232 15.02 -22.25 3.90
CA ALA A 232 13.60 -22.35 3.61
C ALA A 232 13.24 -23.79 3.16
N THR A 233 11.94 -24.05 3.06
CA THR A 233 11.40 -25.31 2.52
C THR A 233 10.82 -25.01 1.15
N ASP A 234 11.15 -25.79 0.12
CA ASP A 234 10.55 -25.62 -1.21
C ASP A 234 9.19 -26.33 -1.35
N GLY A 235 8.51 -26.13 -2.48
CA GLY A 235 7.22 -26.78 -2.78
C GLY A 235 7.25 -28.31 -2.81
N MET A 236 8.44 -28.92 -2.82
CA MET A 236 8.62 -30.37 -2.72
C MET A 236 8.96 -30.85 -1.30
N GLY A 237 8.94 -29.95 -0.31
CA GLY A 237 9.28 -30.25 1.09
C GLY A 237 10.78 -30.41 1.33
N ARG A 238 11.63 -29.88 0.45
CA ARG A 238 13.10 -30.00 0.55
C ARG A 238 13.69 -28.73 1.15
N SER A 239 14.80 -28.90 1.84
CA SER A 239 15.54 -27.78 2.40
C SER A 239 16.34 -27.06 1.32
N VAL A 240 16.27 -25.73 1.32
CA VAL A 240 17.00 -24.85 0.39
C VAL A 240 17.60 -23.67 1.15
N HIS A 241 18.90 -23.45 1.02
CA HIS A 241 19.57 -22.30 1.63
C HIS A 241 19.15 -20.99 0.96
N LEU A 242 18.88 -19.93 1.74
CA LEU A 242 18.27 -18.69 1.23
C LEU A 242 19.04 -18.05 0.06
N CYS A 243 20.37 -18.08 0.08
CA CYS A 243 21.21 -17.55 -1.01
C CYS A 243 20.86 -18.13 -2.39
N ARG A 244 20.33 -19.36 -2.46
CA ARG A 244 20.00 -20.03 -3.73
C ARG A 244 18.78 -19.41 -4.41
N TYR A 245 17.94 -18.68 -3.68
CA TYR A 245 16.79 -17.97 -4.26
C TYR A 245 17.17 -16.63 -4.91
N ILE A 246 18.38 -16.13 -4.71
CA ILE A 246 18.81 -14.86 -5.29
C ILE A 246 19.54 -15.11 -6.62
N ALA A 247 18.93 -14.64 -7.70
CA ALA A 247 19.54 -14.64 -9.04
C ALA A 247 18.95 -13.51 -9.88
N SER A 248 19.69 -13.11 -10.93
CA SER A 248 19.18 -12.21 -11.96
C SER A 248 17.93 -12.81 -12.62
N ALA A 249 16.82 -12.09 -12.57
CA ALA A 249 15.57 -12.50 -13.19
C ALA A 249 15.43 -11.94 -14.61
N GLN A 250 14.71 -12.65 -15.48
CA GLN A 250 14.36 -12.11 -16.79
C GLN A 250 13.33 -11.00 -16.61
N LEU A 251 13.61 -9.79 -17.12
CA LEU A 251 12.67 -8.67 -17.03
C LEU A 251 11.41 -8.91 -17.87
N PRO A 252 10.25 -8.34 -17.48
CA PRO A 252 9.01 -8.43 -18.26
C PRO A 252 9.15 -7.88 -19.69
N PRO A 253 8.28 -8.28 -20.62
CA PRO A 253 8.25 -7.71 -21.97
C PRO A 253 8.09 -6.18 -21.93
N GLY A 254 8.84 -5.45 -22.76
CA GLY A 254 8.86 -3.98 -22.77
C GLY A 254 10.08 -3.37 -22.08
N PHE A 255 10.79 -4.14 -21.25
CA PHE A 255 12.01 -3.71 -20.55
C PHE A 255 13.31 -4.13 -21.25
N GLN A 256 13.26 -4.48 -22.55
CA GLN A 256 14.46 -4.85 -23.29
C GLN A 256 15.46 -3.68 -23.33
N GLY A 257 16.67 -3.91 -22.79
CA GLY A 257 17.70 -2.88 -22.71
C GLY A 257 17.47 -1.82 -21.63
N ALA A 258 16.51 -2.04 -20.72
CA ALA A 258 16.23 -1.11 -19.64
C ALA A 258 17.44 -0.86 -18.72
N VAL A 259 17.47 0.33 -18.15
CA VAL A 259 18.45 0.77 -17.16
C VAL A 259 17.75 0.95 -15.82
N ALA A 260 18.52 0.97 -14.72
CA ALA A 260 17.96 1.18 -13.38
C ALA A 260 17.55 2.65 -13.14
N ASP A 261 16.88 3.29 -14.08
CA ASP A 261 16.33 4.63 -13.87
C ASP A 261 15.05 4.57 -13.05
N GLU A 262 14.70 5.72 -12.47
CA GLU A 262 13.58 5.83 -11.54
C GLU A 262 12.23 5.37 -12.13
N PRO A 263 11.84 5.73 -13.38
CA PRO A 263 10.62 5.21 -13.99
C PRO A 263 10.63 3.69 -14.13
N THR A 264 11.74 3.10 -14.60
CA THR A 264 11.87 1.64 -14.73
C THR A 264 11.69 0.96 -13.38
N LEU A 265 12.37 1.46 -12.34
CA LEU A 265 12.33 0.88 -11.01
C LEU A 265 10.92 0.97 -10.38
N ARG A 266 10.19 2.07 -10.60
CA ARG A 266 8.79 2.18 -10.15
C ARG A 266 7.88 1.23 -10.89
N GLN A 267 8.06 1.05 -12.20
CA GLN A 267 7.23 0.12 -12.97
C GLN A 267 7.46 -1.34 -12.57
N LEU A 268 8.71 -1.73 -12.26
CA LEU A 268 9.02 -3.07 -11.79
C LEU A 268 8.51 -3.32 -10.37
N MET A 269 8.61 -2.33 -9.48
CA MET A 269 7.96 -2.38 -8.17
C MET A 269 6.45 -2.54 -8.33
N ARG A 270 5.83 -1.72 -9.19
CA ARG A 270 4.39 -1.76 -9.48
C ARG A 270 3.97 -3.13 -10.03
N PHE A 271 4.77 -3.72 -10.92
CA PHE A 271 4.54 -5.08 -11.42
C PHE A 271 4.48 -6.09 -10.27
N CYS A 272 5.48 -6.10 -9.39
CA CYS A 272 5.50 -7.02 -8.25
C CYS A 272 4.30 -6.80 -7.32
N HIS A 273 3.95 -5.55 -7.01
CA HIS A 273 2.81 -5.19 -6.17
C HIS A 273 1.45 -5.63 -6.73
N LEU A 274 1.34 -5.75 -8.06
CA LEU A 274 0.09 -6.15 -8.71
C LEU A 274 -0.10 -7.67 -8.76
N VAL A 275 0.89 -8.46 -8.33
CA VAL A 275 0.69 -9.89 -8.14
C VAL A 275 -0.20 -10.07 -6.89
N PRO A 276 -1.33 -10.80 -6.99
CA PRO A 276 -2.22 -11.02 -5.86
C PRO A 276 -1.55 -11.68 -4.66
N HIS A 277 -1.95 -11.25 -3.46
CA HIS A 277 -1.51 -11.87 -2.22
C HIS A 277 -2.41 -13.05 -1.84
N VAL A 278 -1.80 -14.22 -1.66
CA VAL A 278 -2.45 -15.42 -1.09
C VAL A 278 -1.42 -16.11 -0.21
N THR A 279 -1.78 -16.37 1.04
CA THR A 279 -0.91 -17.07 1.99
C THR A 279 -0.75 -18.54 1.61
N ASP A 280 0.39 -19.12 1.96
CA ASP A 280 0.64 -20.56 1.81
C ASP A 280 -0.42 -21.47 2.44
N MET A 281 -0.93 -21.07 3.62
CA MET A 281 -2.00 -21.78 4.29
C MET A 281 -3.23 -21.90 3.38
N SER A 282 -3.59 -20.81 2.69
CA SER A 282 -4.71 -20.78 1.75
C SER A 282 -4.38 -21.47 0.42
N ALA A 283 -3.19 -21.25 -0.14
CA ALA A 283 -2.79 -21.80 -1.44
C ALA A 283 -2.62 -23.31 -1.42
N PHE A 284 -2.01 -23.85 -0.35
CA PHE A 284 -1.60 -25.26 -0.25
C PHE A 284 -2.37 -26.04 0.83
N ASN A 285 -3.31 -25.41 1.53
CA ASN A 285 -4.08 -26.01 2.63
C ASN A 285 -3.16 -26.57 3.73
N LEU A 286 -2.15 -25.78 4.10
CA LEU A 286 -1.11 -26.15 5.05
C LEU A 286 -1.48 -25.80 6.50
N PRO A 287 -0.91 -26.51 7.49
CA PRO A 287 -1.03 -26.11 8.90
C PRO A 287 -0.41 -24.73 9.15
N PRO A 288 -0.89 -24.00 10.18
CA PRO A 288 -0.27 -22.75 10.63
C PRO A 288 1.24 -22.85 10.85
N GLY A 289 1.98 -21.87 10.32
CA GLY A 289 3.42 -21.74 10.51
C GLY A 289 4.28 -22.65 9.63
N VAL A 290 3.68 -23.36 8.66
CA VAL A 290 4.42 -23.96 7.54
C VAL A 290 4.52 -22.93 6.42
N ASP A 291 5.72 -22.81 5.87
CA ASP A 291 6.12 -21.75 4.93
C ASP A 291 6.93 -22.39 3.81
N ILE A 292 6.49 -22.18 2.59
CA ILE A 292 6.88 -22.85 1.35
C ILE A 292 7.34 -21.78 0.36
N TRP A 293 8.64 -21.79 0.11
CA TRP A 293 9.24 -20.83 -0.80
C TRP A 293 9.22 -21.39 -2.21
N THR A 294 8.76 -20.58 -3.14
CA THR A 294 8.71 -20.90 -4.56
C THR A 294 9.73 -20.09 -5.36
N THR A 295 10.11 -20.60 -6.51
CA THR A 295 10.90 -19.82 -7.48
C THR A 295 10.05 -18.70 -8.08
N SER A 296 10.69 -17.66 -8.60
CA SER A 296 9.98 -16.55 -9.24
C SER A 296 9.14 -16.98 -10.45
N GLN A 297 9.50 -18.09 -11.12
CA GLN A 297 8.69 -18.67 -12.19
C GLN A 297 7.44 -19.36 -11.64
N GLU A 298 7.59 -20.20 -10.60
CA GLU A 298 6.45 -20.88 -9.96
C GLU A 298 5.47 -19.87 -9.36
N PHE A 299 5.97 -18.82 -8.70
CA PHE A 299 5.16 -17.71 -8.21
C PHE A 299 4.29 -17.07 -9.29
N LEU A 300 4.88 -16.75 -10.45
CA LEU A 300 4.14 -16.14 -11.56
C LEU A 300 3.16 -17.13 -12.22
N ASP A 301 3.49 -18.43 -12.25
CA ASP A 301 2.57 -19.47 -12.73
C ASP A 301 1.36 -19.64 -11.81
N MET A 302 1.56 -19.55 -10.48
CA MET A 302 0.48 -19.56 -9.49
C MET A 302 -0.37 -18.30 -9.54
N CYS A 303 0.15 -17.21 -10.12
CA CYS A 303 -0.51 -15.90 -10.20
C CYS A 303 -0.86 -15.30 -8.81
N ALA A 304 -0.23 -15.80 -7.75
CA ALA A 304 -0.39 -15.32 -6.38
C ALA A 304 0.72 -15.88 -5.48
N GLY A 305 0.96 -15.23 -4.35
CA GLY A 305 1.92 -15.65 -3.32
C GLY A 305 1.98 -14.63 -2.18
N ASP A 306 2.93 -14.76 -1.27
CA ASP A 306 3.12 -13.86 -0.14
C ASP A 306 4.50 -13.18 -0.18
N SER A 307 4.95 -12.64 0.95
CA SER A 307 5.89 -11.53 0.93
C SER A 307 7.28 -11.92 0.40
N GLU A 308 7.72 -13.15 0.60
CA GLU A 308 9.01 -13.62 0.10
C GLU A 308 9.05 -13.74 -1.42
N GLU A 309 8.03 -14.28 -2.08
CA GLU A 309 8.02 -14.38 -3.54
C GLU A 309 8.06 -12.99 -4.18
N HIS A 310 7.29 -12.06 -3.62
CA HIS A 310 7.26 -10.67 -4.06
C HIS A 310 8.65 -10.02 -3.92
N ALA A 311 9.32 -10.22 -2.78
CA ALA A 311 10.65 -9.70 -2.51
C ALA A 311 11.73 -10.37 -3.39
N LEU A 312 11.66 -11.69 -3.57
CA LEU A 312 12.58 -12.46 -4.40
C LEU A 312 12.50 -12.04 -5.87
N LEU A 313 11.28 -11.88 -6.41
CA LEU A 313 11.05 -11.42 -7.78
C LEU A 313 11.60 -10.00 -7.99
N LEU A 314 11.27 -9.07 -7.09
CA LEU A 314 11.76 -7.68 -7.17
C LEU A 314 13.30 -7.64 -7.06
N CYS A 315 13.87 -8.36 -6.09
CA CYS A 315 15.32 -8.45 -5.92
C CYS A 315 15.99 -8.99 -7.20
N GLY A 316 15.42 -10.02 -7.82
CA GLY A 316 15.92 -10.57 -9.07
C GLY A 316 15.89 -9.57 -10.23
N PHE A 317 14.85 -8.73 -10.33
CA PHE A 317 14.80 -7.64 -11.32
C PHE A 317 15.85 -6.56 -11.07
N LEU A 318 16.04 -6.16 -9.82
CA LEU A 318 17.06 -5.18 -9.45
C LEU A 318 18.47 -5.70 -9.77
N VAL A 319 18.76 -6.95 -9.43
CA VAL A 319 20.02 -7.62 -9.76
C VAL A 319 20.23 -7.69 -11.28
N ALA A 320 19.18 -8.00 -12.05
CA ALA A 320 19.25 -8.01 -13.53
C ALA A 320 19.58 -6.62 -14.12
N LEU A 321 19.14 -5.56 -13.44
CA LEU A 321 19.49 -4.18 -13.80
C LEU A 321 20.85 -3.73 -13.25
N GLY A 322 21.58 -4.58 -12.53
CA GLY A 322 22.88 -4.28 -11.94
C GLY A 322 22.83 -3.45 -10.66
N VAL A 323 21.67 -3.40 -10.01
CA VAL A 323 21.49 -2.78 -8.69
C VAL A 323 21.94 -3.79 -7.63
N GLU A 324 22.73 -3.33 -6.66
CA GLU A 324 23.06 -4.11 -5.48
C GLU A 324 21.81 -4.20 -4.58
N ALA A 325 21.28 -5.41 -4.43
CA ALA A 325 20.03 -5.67 -3.74
C ALA A 325 20.12 -6.91 -2.84
N TYR A 326 19.37 -6.87 -1.75
CA TYR A 326 19.27 -7.91 -0.73
C TYR A 326 17.80 -8.13 -0.40
N VAL A 327 17.45 -9.33 0.04
CA VAL A 327 16.15 -9.55 0.69
C VAL A 327 16.33 -9.41 2.19
N VAL A 328 15.36 -8.77 2.84
CA VAL A 328 15.29 -8.64 4.31
C VAL A 328 14.10 -9.44 4.82
N LEU A 329 14.28 -10.15 5.93
CA LEU A 329 13.22 -10.90 6.61
C LEU A 329 13.01 -10.35 8.02
N GLY A 330 11.74 -10.27 8.44
CA GLY A 330 11.38 -9.60 9.66
C GLY A 330 9.91 -9.76 10.07
N VAL A 331 9.44 -8.77 10.82
CA VAL A 331 8.04 -8.57 11.19
C VAL A 331 7.66 -7.16 10.80
N SER A 332 6.53 -7.00 10.10
CA SER A 332 5.96 -5.71 9.72
C SER A 332 4.64 -5.47 10.47
N ALA A 333 4.04 -4.29 10.32
CA ALA A 333 2.70 -4.01 10.84
C ALA A 333 1.60 -4.79 10.10
N THR A 334 1.90 -5.25 8.89
CA THR A 334 0.95 -5.89 7.97
C THR A 334 1.26 -7.36 7.70
N ASP A 335 2.39 -7.88 8.21
CA ASP A 335 2.84 -9.26 7.97
C ASP A 335 3.73 -9.76 9.12
N SER A 336 3.41 -10.94 9.66
CA SER A 336 4.14 -11.57 10.76
C SER A 336 5.50 -12.16 10.37
N ASP A 337 5.69 -12.44 9.08
CA ASP A 337 6.89 -13.05 8.50
C ASP A 337 7.36 -12.27 7.26
N ALA A 338 7.25 -10.94 7.35
CA ALA A 338 7.51 -10.01 6.26
C ALA A 338 8.87 -10.21 5.56
N ALA A 339 8.83 -10.28 4.24
CA ALA A 339 9.99 -10.12 3.37
C ALA A 339 9.90 -8.86 2.50
N MET A 340 11.03 -8.15 2.37
CA MET A 340 11.15 -6.93 1.58
C MET A 340 12.53 -6.86 0.90
N VAL A 341 12.79 -5.85 0.07
CA VAL A 341 14.09 -5.68 -0.59
C VAL A 341 14.85 -4.49 0.00
N PHE A 342 16.13 -4.67 0.30
CA PHE A 342 17.05 -3.62 0.73
C PHE A 342 18.05 -3.30 -0.37
N THR A 343 18.26 -2.01 -0.63
CA THR A 343 19.35 -1.52 -1.49
C THR A 343 20.19 -0.52 -0.69
N PRO A 344 21.50 -0.74 -0.50
CA PRO A 344 22.32 0.12 0.35
C PRO A 344 22.60 1.51 -0.23
N GLY A 345 22.23 1.77 -1.49
CA GLY A 345 22.65 2.97 -2.22
C GLY A 345 24.10 2.87 -2.72
N GLY A 346 24.53 3.85 -3.53
CA GLY A 346 25.86 3.89 -4.15
C GLY A 346 25.93 3.36 -5.59
N GLN A 347 27.14 3.16 -6.10
CA GLN A 347 27.38 2.72 -7.48
C GLN A 347 27.25 1.19 -7.63
N GLY A 348 26.20 0.74 -8.33
CA GLY A 348 26.13 -0.63 -8.85
C GLY A 348 27.12 -0.86 -10.00
N LYS A 349 27.79 -2.02 -10.02
CA LYS A 349 28.62 -2.47 -11.15
C LYS A 349 27.82 -3.48 -11.98
N ARG A 350 27.49 -3.17 -13.25
CA ARG A 350 27.06 -4.22 -14.18
C ARG A 350 28.28 -5.03 -14.64
N PRO A 351 28.26 -6.37 -14.56
CA PRO A 351 29.20 -7.18 -15.31
C PRO A 351 28.96 -6.95 -16.82
N GLY A 352 29.95 -6.39 -17.49
CA GLY A 352 29.92 -6.05 -18.92
C GLY A 352 31.27 -5.49 -19.36
N ASN A 353 31.59 -5.58 -20.66
CA ASN A 353 32.80 -4.98 -21.22
C ASN A 353 32.41 -3.99 -22.33
N PRO A 354 32.50 -2.66 -22.09
CA PRO A 354 33.01 -2.00 -20.89
C PRO A 354 32.05 -2.07 -19.69
N PRO A 355 32.56 -1.93 -18.46
CA PRO A 355 31.71 -1.86 -17.26
C PRO A 355 30.74 -0.69 -17.41
N THR A 356 29.45 -1.00 -17.46
CA THR A 356 28.40 0.03 -17.48
C THR A 356 28.04 0.29 -16.03
N TYR A 357 28.27 1.52 -15.55
CA TYR A 357 27.81 1.91 -14.21
C TYR A 357 26.28 1.90 -14.20
N ALA A 358 25.67 1.18 -13.25
CA ALA A 358 24.24 1.32 -13.02
C ALA A 358 23.98 2.76 -12.52
N PRO A 359 22.90 3.41 -12.94
CA PRO A 359 22.50 4.70 -12.35
C PRO A 359 22.41 4.58 -10.82
N MET A 360 22.80 5.66 -10.14
CA MET A 360 22.98 5.67 -8.69
C MET A 360 21.64 5.65 -7.98
N LEU A 361 21.41 4.66 -7.13
CA LEU A 361 20.52 4.87 -5.98
C LEU A 361 21.33 5.67 -4.97
N GLU A 362 20.99 6.93 -4.74
CA GLU A 362 21.76 7.79 -3.83
C GLU A 362 21.61 7.33 -2.37
N ASP A 363 20.46 6.74 -2.05
CA ASP A 363 20.06 6.41 -0.70
C ASP A 363 19.98 4.92 -0.42
N SER A 364 20.13 4.60 0.87
CA SER A 364 19.77 3.31 1.42
C SER A 364 18.25 3.21 1.53
N LEU A 365 17.65 2.28 0.78
CA LEU A 365 16.20 2.14 0.62
C LEU A 365 15.71 0.75 1.02
N ILE A 366 14.50 0.71 1.57
CA ILE A 366 13.67 -0.49 1.70
C ILE A 366 12.53 -0.39 0.70
N TRP A 367 12.32 -1.46 -0.03
CA TRP A 367 11.26 -1.63 -1.00
C TRP A 367 10.29 -2.67 -0.46
N ASP A 368 9.06 -2.25 -0.22
CA ASP A 368 7.95 -3.11 0.14
C ASP A 368 7.14 -3.42 -1.13
N PRO A 369 7.39 -4.56 -1.79
CA PRO A 369 6.64 -4.93 -2.99
C PRO A 369 5.19 -5.26 -2.67
N MET A 370 4.87 -5.71 -1.44
CA MET A 370 3.51 -6.03 -1.03
C MET A 370 2.65 -4.76 -0.92
N ALA A 371 3.16 -3.71 -0.27
CA ALA A 371 2.45 -2.43 -0.14
C ALA A 371 2.65 -1.49 -1.34
N GLY A 372 3.57 -1.82 -2.24
CA GLY A 372 3.94 -0.98 -3.37
C GLY A 372 4.63 0.33 -2.94
N THR A 373 5.47 0.27 -1.90
CA THR A 373 6.06 1.46 -1.26
C THR A 373 7.57 1.36 -1.12
N ILE A 374 8.23 2.53 -1.05
CA ILE A 374 9.68 2.64 -0.95
C ILE A 374 10.00 3.63 0.16
N PHE A 375 10.82 3.22 1.11
CA PHE A 375 11.21 4.04 2.25
C PHE A 375 12.72 4.24 2.28
N SER A 376 13.16 5.40 2.74
CA SER A 376 14.51 5.52 3.26
C SER A 376 14.63 4.69 4.53
N VAL A 377 15.75 3.99 4.73
CA VAL A 377 16.00 3.24 5.97
C VAL A 377 16.07 4.14 7.20
N TYR A 378 16.27 5.44 7.00
CA TYR A 378 16.34 6.46 8.05
C TYR A 378 15.00 7.12 8.36
N ASP A 379 13.94 6.79 7.61
CA ASP A 379 12.60 7.31 7.88
C ASP A 379 11.94 6.56 9.05
N SER A 380 11.44 7.31 10.03
CA SER A 380 10.60 6.77 11.10
C SER A 380 9.36 6.02 10.60
N ALA A 381 8.77 6.43 9.47
CA ALA A 381 7.63 5.73 8.86
C ALA A 381 8.00 4.31 8.44
N CYS A 382 9.23 4.11 7.94
CA CYS A 382 9.76 2.79 7.60
C CYS A 382 9.70 1.83 8.81
N SER A 383 9.90 2.35 10.02
CA SER A 383 9.95 1.51 11.23
C SER A 383 8.60 1.28 11.90
N ALA A 384 7.60 2.08 11.54
CA ALA A 384 6.22 1.76 11.88
C ALA A 384 5.69 0.64 10.96
N CYS A 385 6.03 0.69 9.67
CA CYS A 385 5.71 -0.38 8.73
C CYS A 385 6.53 -1.65 9.02
N LEU A 386 7.83 -1.52 9.28
CA LEU A 386 8.77 -2.62 9.41
C LEU A 386 9.30 -2.66 10.86
N GLY A 387 8.61 -3.43 11.70
CA GLY A 387 8.80 -3.43 13.15
C GLY A 387 10.14 -4.01 13.60
N GLU A 388 10.55 -5.15 13.04
CA GLU A 388 11.81 -5.81 13.39
C GLU A 388 12.43 -6.56 12.21
N ILE A 389 13.68 -6.27 11.85
CA ILE A 389 14.48 -7.04 10.89
C ILE A 389 15.33 -8.07 11.60
N GLY A 390 15.17 -9.33 11.20
CA GLY A 390 15.94 -10.47 11.66
C GLY A 390 17.12 -10.82 10.77
N VAL A 391 16.90 -10.84 9.46
CA VAL A 391 17.85 -11.38 8.48
C VAL A 391 17.94 -10.46 7.27
N VAL A 392 19.14 -10.35 6.70
CA VAL A 392 19.40 -9.79 5.38
C VAL A 392 20.18 -10.82 4.59
N PHE A 393 19.87 -11.04 3.31
CA PHE A 393 20.62 -11.99 2.49
C PHE A 393 20.69 -11.59 1.02
N ASN A 394 21.74 -12.06 0.35
CA ASN A 394 21.89 -12.01 -1.11
C ASN A 394 22.37 -13.39 -1.63
N SER A 395 22.86 -13.45 -2.86
CA SER A 395 23.40 -14.68 -3.46
C SER A 395 24.66 -15.22 -2.77
N ASP A 396 25.35 -14.40 -1.97
CA ASP A 396 26.68 -14.70 -1.45
C ASP A 396 26.65 -15.06 0.04
N ASN A 397 25.78 -14.42 0.83
CA ASN A 397 25.71 -14.66 2.26
C ASN A 397 24.33 -14.34 2.87
N VAL A 398 24.17 -14.78 4.11
CA VAL A 398 23.05 -14.46 5.01
C VAL A 398 23.64 -13.77 6.24
N TRP A 399 23.05 -12.65 6.66
CA TRP A 399 23.45 -11.88 7.83
C TRP A 399 22.30 -11.81 8.82
N ALA A 400 22.55 -12.22 10.06
CA ALA A 400 21.61 -12.05 11.16
C ALA A 400 21.86 -10.71 11.85
N ASN A 401 20.80 -9.92 12.00
CA ASN A 401 20.84 -8.74 12.84
C ASN A 401 20.96 -9.19 14.30
N VAL A 402 22.09 -8.98 14.95
CA VAL A 402 22.32 -9.29 16.37
C VAL A 402 22.37 -8.05 17.27
N GLN A 403 21.99 -6.89 16.72
CA GLN A 403 21.94 -5.60 17.42
C GLN A 403 20.79 -5.58 18.44
N ALA A 404 20.88 -4.66 19.41
CA ALA A 404 19.79 -4.43 20.37
C ALA A 404 18.50 -3.94 19.69
N HIS A 405 18.62 -3.20 18.59
CA HIS A 405 17.52 -2.63 17.82
C HIS A 405 17.24 -3.46 16.57
N GLY A 406 15.97 -3.66 16.26
CA GLY A 406 15.49 -4.33 15.04
C GLY A 406 14.83 -3.40 14.03
N ARG A 407 14.55 -2.14 14.42
CA ARG A 407 13.85 -1.15 13.60
C ARG A 407 14.80 -0.50 12.59
N PRO A 408 14.43 -0.37 11.30
CA PRO A 408 15.26 0.21 10.24
C PRO A 408 16.04 1.47 10.62
N HIS A 409 15.38 2.47 11.21
CA HIS A 409 16.00 3.75 11.54
C HIS A 409 16.89 3.73 12.79
N GLU A 410 16.83 2.66 13.60
CA GLU A 410 17.58 2.51 14.85
C GLU A 410 18.78 1.56 14.72
N MET A 411 18.95 0.90 13.57
CA MET A 411 20.00 -0.10 13.35
C MET A 411 21.16 0.43 12.51
N ASN A 412 22.34 -0.16 12.69
CA ASN A 412 23.47 0.00 11.78
C ASN A 412 23.26 -0.90 10.56
N TRP A 413 23.28 -0.34 9.35
CA TRP A 413 23.11 -1.07 8.08
C TRP A 413 24.42 -1.55 7.45
N ASN A 414 25.57 -1.27 8.07
CA ASN A 414 26.85 -1.78 7.58
C ASN A 414 26.98 -3.30 7.84
N LEU A 415 26.63 -4.13 6.86
CA LEU A 415 26.70 -5.60 6.94
C LEU A 415 28.12 -6.15 7.20
N ASN A 416 29.17 -5.33 7.05
CA ASN A 416 30.54 -5.70 7.39
C ASN A 416 30.85 -5.55 8.89
N ASP A 417 30.01 -4.86 9.66
CA ASP A 417 30.17 -4.73 11.10
C ASP A 417 29.70 -6.01 11.82
N THR A 418 30.65 -6.89 12.14
CA THR A 418 30.36 -8.18 12.80
C THR A 418 29.83 -8.06 14.22
N HIS A 419 29.86 -6.87 14.83
CA HIS A 419 29.22 -6.63 16.13
C HIS A 419 27.70 -6.48 15.99
N GLY A 420 27.22 -5.98 14.85
CA GLY A 420 25.80 -5.82 14.56
C GLY A 420 25.22 -6.91 13.65
N TRP A 421 26.04 -7.44 12.73
CA TRP A 421 25.62 -8.41 11.73
C TRP A 421 26.45 -9.67 11.83
N ARG A 422 25.83 -10.78 12.22
CA ARG A 422 26.51 -12.08 12.25
C ARG A 422 26.36 -12.76 10.88
N PRO A 423 27.44 -12.94 10.10
CA PRO A 423 27.34 -13.64 8.82
C PRO A 423 27.19 -15.15 9.02
N PHE A 424 26.49 -15.81 8.10
CA PHE A 424 26.38 -17.27 8.05
C PHE A 424 27.69 -17.89 7.55
N PHE A 425 28.20 -17.41 6.42
CA PHE A 425 29.53 -17.76 5.93
C PHE A 425 30.59 -16.81 6.46
N SER A 426 31.63 -17.36 7.08
CA SER A 426 32.80 -16.63 7.54
C SER A 426 34.05 -17.50 7.53
N ALA A 427 35.21 -16.90 7.29
CA ALA A 427 36.48 -17.63 7.25
C ALA A 427 36.81 -18.39 8.55
N GLY A 428 36.33 -17.89 9.70
CA GLY A 428 36.62 -18.44 11.03
C GLY A 428 35.62 -19.46 11.57
N SER A 429 34.44 -19.61 10.96
CA SER A 429 33.39 -20.53 11.45
C SER A 429 32.94 -21.50 10.36
N PHE A 430 32.33 -20.99 9.28
CA PHE A 430 31.86 -21.79 8.17
C PHE A 430 32.26 -21.12 6.85
N PRO A 431 33.34 -21.56 6.18
CA PRO A 431 33.86 -20.89 5.00
C PRO A 431 32.83 -20.78 3.87
N HIS A 432 32.94 -19.71 3.08
CA HIS A 432 32.09 -19.47 1.92
C HIS A 432 32.11 -20.65 0.94
N ARG A 433 30.94 -20.95 0.37
CA ARG A 433 30.72 -22.00 -0.63
C ARG A 433 29.87 -21.45 -1.76
N ALA A 434 30.13 -21.90 -2.98
CA ALA A 434 29.25 -21.59 -4.09
C ALA A 434 27.87 -22.21 -3.84
N MET A 435 26.82 -21.39 -3.94
CA MET A 435 25.44 -21.80 -3.77
C MET A 435 24.70 -21.63 -5.10
N PRO A 436 24.64 -22.67 -5.96
CA PRO A 436 23.94 -22.57 -7.24
C PRO A 436 22.47 -22.22 -7.02
N THR A 437 21.98 -21.29 -7.83
CA THR A 437 20.60 -20.82 -7.72
C THR A 437 19.58 -21.93 -8.01
N VAL A 438 18.46 -21.89 -7.31
CA VAL A 438 17.25 -22.68 -7.62
C VAL A 438 16.30 -21.95 -8.57
N GLN A 439 16.53 -20.65 -8.81
CA GLN A 439 15.71 -19.87 -9.73
C GLN A 439 15.77 -20.45 -11.13
N THR A 440 14.62 -20.49 -11.79
CA THR A 440 14.48 -20.92 -13.19
C THR A 440 14.20 -19.71 -14.07
N VAL A 441 14.33 -19.89 -15.40
CA VAL A 441 14.11 -18.79 -16.36
C VAL A 441 12.63 -18.42 -16.36
N ILE A 442 12.35 -17.13 -16.18
CA ILE A 442 10.97 -16.64 -16.18
C ILE A 442 10.41 -16.59 -17.61
N THR A 443 9.25 -17.19 -17.82
CA THR A 443 8.49 -17.12 -19.07
C THR A 443 7.23 -16.28 -18.86
N TYR A 444 7.11 -15.22 -19.67
CA TYR A 444 5.95 -14.33 -19.63
C TYR A 444 4.95 -14.71 -20.73
N GLU A 445 3.72 -15.00 -20.32
CA GLU A 445 2.58 -15.19 -21.22
C GLU A 445 1.53 -14.12 -20.92
N SER A 446 0.65 -13.80 -21.87
CA SER A 446 -0.43 -12.84 -21.62
C SER A 446 -1.73 -13.37 -22.21
N TYR A 447 -2.83 -13.12 -21.52
CA TYR A 447 -4.15 -13.47 -22.05
C TYR A 447 -4.54 -12.54 -23.20
N PRO A 448 -5.41 -12.98 -24.12
CA PRO A 448 -5.95 -12.10 -25.17
C PRO A 448 -6.66 -10.89 -24.55
N PRO A 449 -6.62 -9.70 -25.17
CA PRO A 449 -7.25 -8.47 -24.65
C PRO A 449 -8.72 -8.65 -24.21
N ALA A 450 -9.49 -9.45 -24.94
CA ALA A 450 -10.89 -9.75 -24.63
C ALA A 450 -11.10 -10.43 -23.25
N PHE A 451 -10.07 -11.07 -22.68
CA PHE A 451 -10.12 -11.61 -21.32
C PHE A 451 -10.23 -10.46 -20.30
N TYR A 452 -9.31 -9.49 -20.37
CA TYR A 452 -9.28 -8.35 -19.45
C TYR A 452 -10.51 -7.46 -19.60
N GLU A 453 -11.07 -7.33 -20.81
CA GLU A 453 -12.35 -6.65 -21.02
C GLU A 453 -13.52 -7.35 -20.30
N ARG A 454 -13.58 -8.68 -20.36
CA ARG A 454 -14.60 -9.47 -19.64
C ARG A 454 -14.40 -9.40 -18.13
N LEU A 455 -13.16 -9.43 -17.66
CA LEU A 455 -12.82 -9.26 -16.25
C LEU A 455 -13.30 -7.89 -15.74
N GLY A 456 -12.96 -6.81 -16.45
CA GLY A 456 -13.43 -5.46 -16.12
C GLY A 456 -14.95 -5.38 -16.04
N ALA A 457 -15.67 -5.97 -17.00
CA ALA A 457 -17.14 -6.03 -16.98
C ALA A 457 -17.71 -6.86 -15.81
N ALA A 458 -17.02 -7.92 -15.38
CA ALA A 458 -17.41 -8.72 -14.23
C ALA A 458 -17.20 -7.95 -12.91
N VAL A 459 -16.05 -7.29 -12.76
CA VAL A 459 -15.75 -6.43 -11.61
C VAL A 459 -16.74 -5.26 -11.52
N GLU A 460 -17.08 -4.64 -12.64
CA GLU A 460 -18.06 -3.54 -12.69
C GLU A 460 -19.43 -4.00 -12.20
N ARG A 461 -19.87 -5.19 -12.65
CA ARG A 461 -21.13 -5.80 -12.19
C ARG A 461 -21.10 -6.07 -10.69
N GLU A 462 -20.03 -6.67 -10.19
CA GLU A 462 -19.90 -6.98 -8.76
C GLU A 462 -19.96 -5.71 -7.91
N ALA A 463 -19.28 -4.64 -8.33
CA ALA A 463 -19.33 -3.36 -7.65
C ALA A 463 -20.75 -2.74 -7.66
N MET A 464 -21.45 -2.80 -8.80
CA MET A 464 -22.84 -2.34 -8.89
C MET A 464 -23.78 -3.16 -8.00
N ASP A 465 -23.64 -4.50 -8.01
CA ASP A 465 -24.46 -5.41 -7.22
C ASP A 465 -24.24 -5.20 -5.71
N ALA A 466 -23.01 -4.90 -5.28
CA ALA A 466 -22.71 -4.53 -3.90
C ALA A 466 -23.47 -3.27 -3.46
N ILE A 467 -23.48 -2.22 -4.29
CA ILE A 467 -24.23 -0.97 -4.02
C ILE A 467 -25.73 -1.25 -3.96
N VAL A 468 -26.27 -2.01 -4.92
CA VAL A 468 -27.71 -2.35 -4.96
C VAL A 468 -28.12 -3.18 -3.74
N LYS A 469 -27.30 -4.16 -3.35
CA LYS A 469 -27.53 -5.00 -2.17
C LYS A 469 -27.56 -4.15 -0.90
N LYS A 470 -26.61 -3.22 -0.75
CA LYS A 470 -26.57 -2.28 0.39
C LYS A 470 -27.83 -1.42 0.46
N ARG A 471 -28.33 -1.00 -0.70
CA ARG A 471 -29.55 -0.19 -0.87
C ARG A 471 -30.81 -1.02 -1.14
N SER A 472 -30.91 -2.25 -0.64
CA SER A 472 -32.00 -3.21 -0.94
C SER A 472 -33.43 -2.69 -0.78
N ARG A 473 -33.66 -1.62 -0.01
CA ARG A 473 -34.98 -1.01 0.22
C ARG A 473 -35.26 0.24 -0.62
N GLN A 474 -34.34 0.63 -1.50
CA GLN A 474 -34.38 1.88 -2.25
C GLN A 474 -34.04 1.66 -3.72
N HIS A 475 -34.64 2.47 -4.59
CA HIS A 475 -34.21 2.51 -5.98
C HIS A 475 -32.77 3.03 -6.06
N THR A 476 -31.93 2.36 -6.87
CA THR A 476 -30.51 2.66 -7.02
C THR A 476 -30.23 3.01 -8.49
N PRO A 477 -30.42 4.27 -8.89
CA PRO A 477 -30.17 4.69 -10.27
C PRO A 477 -28.67 4.82 -10.54
N PHE A 478 -28.22 4.29 -11.69
CA PHE A 478 -26.85 4.44 -12.18
C PHE A 478 -26.76 5.46 -13.32
N ASN A 479 -25.96 6.50 -13.13
CA ASN A 479 -25.76 7.58 -14.11
C ASN A 479 -24.78 7.14 -15.20
N ARG A 480 -25.32 6.76 -16.35
CA ARG A 480 -24.53 6.25 -17.50
C ARG A 480 -23.56 7.26 -18.08
N ARG A 481 -23.87 8.57 -18.04
CA ARG A 481 -23.01 9.61 -18.61
C ARG A 481 -21.78 9.80 -17.72
N ALA A 482 -21.98 9.87 -16.41
CA ALA A 482 -20.89 9.92 -15.43
C ALA A 482 -20.05 8.63 -15.48
N SER A 483 -20.66 7.44 -15.49
CA SER A 483 -19.92 6.16 -15.62
C SER A 483 -18.98 6.13 -16.83
N ARG A 484 -19.42 6.62 -18.00
CA ARG A 484 -18.55 6.68 -19.19
C ARG A 484 -17.37 7.63 -19.00
N ALA A 485 -17.60 8.80 -18.40
CA ALA A 485 -16.54 9.76 -18.11
C ALA A 485 -15.52 9.21 -17.11
N LEU A 486 -15.98 8.52 -16.05
CA LEU A 486 -15.12 7.86 -15.09
C LEU A 486 -14.26 6.77 -15.76
N LYS A 487 -14.82 6.05 -16.73
CA LYS A 487 -14.07 5.03 -17.48
C LYS A 487 -12.94 5.61 -18.32
N ASP A 488 -13.18 6.76 -18.96
CA ASP A 488 -12.14 7.45 -19.72
C ASP A 488 -11.02 7.96 -18.80
N LEU A 489 -11.37 8.53 -17.63
CA LEU A 489 -10.40 8.92 -16.60
C LEU A 489 -9.56 7.75 -16.10
N LEU A 490 -10.16 6.58 -15.85
CA LEU A 490 -9.45 5.41 -15.35
C LEU A 490 -8.38 4.89 -16.31
N ARG A 491 -8.57 5.05 -17.62
CA ARG A 491 -7.60 4.58 -18.64
C ARG A 491 -6.26 5.32 -18.56
N ASP A 492 -6.27 6.57 -18.14
CA ASP A 492 -5.06 7.38 -17.99
C ASP A 492 -4.43 7.24 -16.60
N LEU A 493 -5.21 6.77 -15.61
CA LEU A 493 -4.83 6.81 -14.19
C LEU A 493 -3.62 5.93 -13.86
N GLU A 494 -3.51 4.75 -14.47
CA GLU A 494 -2.36 3.86 -14.24
C GLU A 494 -1.06 4.53 -14.68
N GLY A 495 -1.05 5.15 -15.86
CA GLY A 495 0.10 5.90 -16.36
C GLY A 495 0.44 7.10 -15.47
N GLN A 496 -0.57 7.80 -14.96
CA GLN A 496 -0.39 8.96 -14.09
C GLN A 496 0.25 8.62 -12.73
N ILE A 497 -0.08 7.46 -12.17
CA ILE A 497 0.48 7.01 -10.88
C ILE A 497 1.95 6.61 -10.99
N LEU A 498 2.38 6.19 -12.19
CA LEU A 498 3.77 5.84 -12.47
C LEU A 498 4.67 7.06 -12.74
N ILE A 499 4.10 8.26 -12.93
CA ILE A 499 4.86 9.50 -13.13
C ILE A 499 5.67 9.82 -11.87
N SER A 500 6.92 10.22 -12.04
CA SER A 500 7.78 10.64 -10.93
C SER A 500 7.16 11.80 -10.12
N PRO A 501 7.30 11.81 -8.78
CA PRO A 501 6.91 12.95 -7.96
C PRO A 501 7.49 14.29 -8.44
N ASP A 502 8.73 14.29 -8.95
CA ASP A 502 9.39 15.50 -9.45
C ASP A 502 8.69 16.03 -10.72
N ASP A 503 8.31 15.11 -11.61
CA ASP A 503 7.54 15.43 -12.82
C ASP A 503 6.09 15.85 -12.48
N GLN A 504 5.48 15.23 -11.47
CA GLN A 504 4.16 15.62 -10.96
C GLN A 504 4.17 17.03 -10.35
N GLY A 505 5.29 17.44 -9.71
CA GLY A 505 5.48 18.78 -9.17
C GLY A 505 5.40 19.89 -10.22
N GLY A 506 5.59 19.57 -11.50
CA GLY A 506 5.36 20.47 -12.63
C GLY A 506 3.89 20.73 -12.96
N GLY A 507 2.96 20.04 -12.30
CA GLY A 507 1.51 20.09 -12.55
C GLY A 507 1.10 19.25 -13.76
N LEU A 508 -0.12 18.69 -13.69
CA LEU A 508 -0.69 17.80 -14.71
C LEU A 508 -1.32 18.62 -15.85
N ASN A 509 -1.05 18.23 -17.10
CA ASN A 509 -1.54 18.95 -18.27
C ASN A 509 -3.01 18.65 -18.55
N LEU A 510 -3.82 19.69 -18.67
CA LEU A 510 -5.25 19.63 -19.03
C LEU A 510 -5.49 19.81 -20.55
N GLY A 511 -4.43 20.04 -21.33
CA GLY A 511 -4.53 20.52 -22.70
C GLY A 511 -4.69 22.04 -22.76
N GLY A 512 -4.44 22.62 -23.94
CA GLY A 512 -4.57 24.07 -24.15
C GLY A 512 -3.61 24.96 -23.35
N GLY A 513 -2.58 24.37 -22.73
CA GLY A 513 -1.60 25.08 -21.90
C GLY A 513 -1.99 25.24 -20.42
N MET A 514 -3.13 24.69 -19.99
CA MET A 514 -3.58 24.74 -18.61
C MET A 514 -3.02 23.57 -17.80
N ARG A 515 -2.65 23.81 -16.53
CA ARG A 515 -2.15 22.79 -15.61
C ARG A 515 -2.93 22.81 -14.29
N VAL A 516 -3.07 21.66 -13.67
CA VAL A 516 -3.64 21.48 -12.32
C VAL A 516 -2.64 20.87 -11.37
N GLY A 517 -2.81 21.14 -10.07
CA GLY A 517 -1.87 20.74 -9.03
C GLY A 517 -2.07 19.33 -8.49
N SER A 518 -3.19 18.68 -8.81
CA SER A 518 -3.49 17.31 -8.36
C SER A 518 -4.37 16.52 -9.33
N LEU A 519 -4.34 15.19 -9.20
CA LEU A 519 -5.25 14.29 -9.91
C LEU A 519 -6.71 14.55 -9.55
N THR A 520 -6.99 14.91 -8.29
CA THR A 520 -8.33 15.30 -7.85
C THR A 520 -8.86 16.51 -8.63
N GLU A 521 -8.06 17.57 -8.74
CA GLU A 521 -8.42 18.76 -9.53
C GLU A 521 -8.62 18.42 -11.02
N LEU A 522 -7.75 17.58 -11.58
CA LEU A 522 -7.87 17.09 -12.95
C LEU A 522 -9.21 16.40 -13.16
N HIS A 523 -9.55 15.41 -12.34
CA HIS A 523 -10.78 14.64 -12.47
C HIS A 523 -12.01 15.51 -12.24
N MET A 524 -12.02 16.37 -11.21
CA MET A 524 -13.13 17.29 -10.96
C MET A 524 -13.36 18.25 -12.13
N SER A 525 -12.30 18.77 -12.75
CA SER A 525 -12.43 19.68 -13.89
C SER A 525 -13.02 19.00 -15.13
N GLN A 526 -12.65 17.74 -15.40
CA GLN A 526 -13.20 16.97 -16.52
C GLN A 526 -14.64 16.51 -16.27
N LEU A 527 -15.02 16.27 -15.01
CA LEU A 527 -16.38 15.90 -14.63
C LEU A 527 -17.34 17.08 -14.49
N ALA A 528 -16.85 18.32 -14.33
CA ALA A 528 -17.65 19.50 -14.00
C ALA A 528 -18.84 19.72 -14.94
N GLY A 529 -18.64 19.64 -16.27
CA GLY A 529 -19.72 19.82 -17.25
C GLY A 529 -20.65 18.61 -17.40
N ILE A 530 -20.21 17.42 -16.98
CA ILE A 530 -21.01 16.18 -17.06
C ILE A 530 -21.91 16.03 -15.84
N CYS A 531 -21.41 16.46 -14.68
CA CYS A 531 -22.08 16.38 -13.39
C CYS A 531 -22.67 17.74 -12.95
N GLU A 532 -22.96 18.63 -13.90
CA GLU A 532 -23.62 19.90 -13.62
C GLU A 532 -24.94 19.67 -12.87
N GLY A 533 -25.15 20.40 -11.77
CA GLY A 533 -26.31 20.23 -10.90
C GLY A 533 -26.18 19.09 -9.87
N TYR A 534 -25.01 18.46 -9.72
CA TYR A 534 -24.75 17.46 -8.69
C TYR A 534 -23.56 17.84 -7.80
N THR A 535 -23.66 17.50 -6.52
CA THR A 535 -22.50 17.32 -5.64
C THR A 535 -21.93 15.93 -5.91
N VAL A 536 -20.63 15.86 -6.18
CA VAL A 536 -19.94 14.64 -6.61
C VAL A 536 -18.97 14.20 -5.53
N THR A 537 -19.15 12.99 -4.98
CA THR A 537 -18.26 12.43 -3.97
C THR A 537 -17.90 10.99 -4.31
N GLY A 538 -16.67 10.58 -4.01
CA GLY A 538 -16.18 9.23 -4.31
C GLY A 538 -14.74 9.21 -4.81
N CYS A 539 -14.24 8.04 -5.15
CA CYS A 539 -12.83 7.83 -5.45
C CYS A 539 -12.60 6.57 -6.33
N PRO A 540 -11.46 6.52 -7.05
CA PRO A 540 -10.97 5.30 -7.66
C PRO A 540 -10.16 4.47 -6.66
N MET A 541 -10.36 3.16 -6.68
CA MET A 541 -9.61 2.18 -5.92
C MET A 541 -8.84 1.27 -6.87
N ASN A 542 -7.61 0.92 -6.48
CA ASN A 542 -6.78 -0.03 -7.20
C ASN A 542 -6.63 -1.32 -6.40
N LEU A 543 -6.72 -2.46 -7.08
CA LEU A 543 -6.69 -3.76 -6.43
C LEU A 543 -5.73 -4.70 -7.17
N PRO A 544 -4.81 -5.39 -6.47
CA PRO A 544 -4.25 -6.64 -6.94
C PRO A 544 -5.36 -7.70 -6.84
N PHE A 545 -6.03 -7.96 -7.95
CA PHE A 545 -7.32 -8.67 -7.94
C PHE A 545 -7.14 -10.17 -7.64
N THR A 546 -7.68 -10.61 -6.51
CA THR A 546 -7.81 -12.03 -6.13
C THR A 546 -9.17 -12.58 -6.56
N ASP A 547 -10.26 -12.00 -6.07
CA ASP A 547 -11.62 -12.48 -6.30
C ASP A 547 -12.71 -11.39 -6.21
N ALA A 548 -13.97 -11.82 -6.39
CA ALA A 548 -15.14 -10.95 -6.31
C ALA A 548 -15.46 -10.47 -4.88
N ALA A 549 -15.03 -11.18 -3.84
CA ALA A 549 -15.23 -10.76 -2.45
C ALA A 549 -14.41 -9.50 -2.16
N THR A 550 -13.16 -9.44 -2.61
CA THR A 550 -12.31 -8.26 -2.46
C THR A 550 -12.96 -7.01 -3.08
N VAL A 551 -13.64 -7.14 -4.23
CA VAL A 551 -14.38 -6.04 -4.83
C VAL A 551 -15.52 -5.58 -3.92
N ARG A 552 -16.32 -6.50 -3.37
CA ARG A 552 -17.43 -6.15 -2.47
C ARG A 552 -16.92 -5.47 -1.19
N ASP A 553 -15.86 -5.99 -0.60
CA ASP A 553 -15.29 -5.47 0.64
C ASP A 553 -14.79 -4.03 0.45
N VAL A 554 -14.20 -3.72 -0.71
CA VAL A 554 -13.81 -2.37 -1.09
C VAL A 554 -15.03 -1.44 -1.18
N ILE A 555 -16.12 -1.87 -1.84
CA ILE A 555 -17.35 -1.06 -1.95
C ILE A 555 -17.97 -0.80 -0.57
N ASP A 556 -18.04 -1.82 0.28
CA ASP A 556 -18.58 -1.70 1.63
C ASP A 556 -17.71 -0.78 2.49
N ARG A 557 -16.38 -0.85 2.36
CA ARG A 557 -15.42 0.03 3.07
C ARG A 557 -15.57 1.49 2.69
N LEU A 558 -15.86 1.81 1.43
CA LEU A 558 -16.04 3.18 0.98
C LEU A 558 -17.27 3.86 1.60
N LYS A 559 -18.25 3.09 2.09
CA LYS A 559 -19.54 3.57 2.61
C LYS A 559 -20.29 4.52 1.69
N ILE A 560 -19.97 4.51 0.41
CA ILE A 560 -20.54 5.43 -0.57
C ILE A 560 -22.04 5.22 -0.74
N ALA A 561 -22.51 3.99 -0.52
CA ALA A 561 -23.91 3.60 -0.57
C ALA A 561 -24.67 3.79 0.76
N ASP A 562 -24.00 4.18 1.85
CA ASP A 562 -24.57 4.39 3.19
C ASP A 562 -25.34 5.71 3.26
N THR A 563 -26.45 5.76 2.54
CA THR A 563 -27.36 6.92 2.53
C THR A 563 -28.80 6.45 2.36
N THR A 564 -29.73 7.13 3.01
CA THR A 564 -31.16 6.86 2.89
C THR A 564 -31.86 7.75 1.86
N ARG A 565 -31.11 8.66 1.23
CA ARG A 565 -31.64 9.62 0.26
C ARG A 565 -32.17 8.95 -1.00
N SER A 566 -33.21 9.56 -1.57
CA SER A 566 -33.82 9.16 -2.84
C SER A 566 -33.37 10.01 -4.03
N ASP A 567 -32.75 11.17 -3.78
CA ASP A 567 -32.24 12.11 -4.78
C ASP A 567 -30.78 11.89 -5.17
N VAL A 568 -30.25 10.69 -4.92
CA VAL A 568 -28.89 10.27 -5.25
C VAL A 568 -28.86 9.33 -6.45
N GLU A 569 -27.84 9.49 -7.28
CA GLU A 569 -27.47 8.57 -8.35
C GLU A 569 -26.05 8.05 -8.09
N PHE A 570 -25.73 6.86 -8.60
CA PHE A 570 -24.40 6.27 -8.50
C PHE A 570 -23.75 6.20 -9.88
N ALA A 571 -22.44 6.30 -9.95
CA ALA A 571 -21.68 6.01 -11.15
C ALA A 571 -20.55 5.05 -10.77
N VAL A 572 -20.45 3.97 -11.54
CA VAL A 572 -19.40 2.96 -11.41
C VAL A 572 -18.73 2.82 -12.77
N ALA A 573 -17.40 2.71 -12.76
CA ALA A 573 -16.60 2.36 -13.92
C ALA A 573 -15.44 1.46 -13.51
N THR A 574 -15.00 0.61 -14.42
CA THR A 574 -13.80 -0.20 -14.23
C THR A 574 -12.84 -0.10 -15.40
N HIS A 575 -11.57 -0.30 -15.09
CA HIS A 575 -10.49 -0.46 -16.05
C HIS A 575 -9.55 -1.56 -15.57
N VAL A 576 -9.05 -2.38 -16.49
CA VAL A 576 -8.10 -3.45 -16.18
C VAL A 576 -6.89 -3.22 -17.07
N GLU A 577 -5.77 -2.81 -16.48
CA GLU A 577 -4.51 -2.62 -17.20
C GLU A 577 -3.69 -3.91 -17.12
N PRO A 578 -3.44 -4.60 -18.24
CA PRO A 578 -2.63 -5.81 -18.26
C PRO A 578 -1.13 -5.49 -18.16
N TYR A 579 -0.38 -6.25 -17.36
CA TYR A 579 1.07 -6.06 -17.18
C TYR A 579 1.93 -7.07 -17.97
N GLY A 580 1.35 -7.71 -18.99
CA GLY A 580 2.10 -8.59 -19.90
C GLY A 580 2.56 -9.92 -19.28
N CYS A 581 1.97 -10.31 -18.13
CA CYS A 581 2.17 -11.61 -17.48
C CYS A 581 0.81 -12.14 -17.01
N THR A 582 0.44 -13.35 -17.44
CA THR A 582 -0.82 -14.10 -17.25
C THR A 582 -1.92 -13.29 -16.57
N PHE A 583 -1.98 -13.33 -15.24
CA PHE A 583 -3.02 -12.70 -14.43
C PHE A 583 -2.54 -11.47 -13.63
N VAL A 584 -1.32 -11.00 -13.86
CA VAL A 584 -0.81 -9.74 -13.27
C VAL A 584 -1.45 -8.57 -14.00
N CYS A 585 -2.39 -7.91 -13.33
CA CYS A 585 -3.10 -6.78 -13.89
C CYS A 585 -3.51 -5.79 -12.80
N SER A 586 -3.56 -4.52 -13.19
CA SER A 586 -4.04 -3.44 -12.33
C SER A 586 -5.54 -3.28 -12.52
N VAL A 587 -6.32 -3.69 -11.51
CA VAL A 587 -7.79 -3.56 -11.55
C VAL A 587 -8.20 -2.29 -10.85
N TRP A 588 -8.80 -1.38 -11.62
CA TRP A 588 -9.33 -0.12 -11.14
C TRP A 588 -10.86 -0.17 -11.04
N VAL A 589 -11.38 0.32 -9.92
CA VAL A 589 -12.82 0.51 -9.69
C VAL A 589 -13.06 1.94 -9.24
N TYR A 590 -13.78 2.73 -10.04
CA TYR A 590 -14.16 4.09 -9.71
C TYR A 590 -15.63 4.14 -9.33
N VAL A 591 -15.90 4.52 -8.08
CA VAL A 591 -17.26 4.62 -7.55
C VAL A 591 -17.52 6.05 -7.11
N VAL A 592 -18.66 6.57 -7.54
CA VAL A 592 -19.07 7.94 -7.29
C VAL A 592 -20.54 7.99 -6.91
N ARG A 593 -20.87 8.83 -5.93
CA ARG A 593 -22.22 9.24 -5.59
C ARG A 593 -22.45 10.66 -6.09
N LEU A 594 -23.58 10.84 -6.77
CA LEU A 594 -24.06 12.08 -7.33
C LEU A 594 -25.31 12.51 -6.56
N THR A 595 -25.20 13.56 -5.74
CA THR A 595 -26.33 14.09 -4.98
C THR A 595 -26.86 15.35 -5.66
N LYS A 596 -28.16 15.41 -5.99
CA LYS A 596 -28.72 16.56 -6.72
C LYS A 596 -28.62 17.86 -5.91
N ILE A 597 -28.07 18.91 -6.53
CA ILE A 597 -27.98 20.24 -5.93
C ILE A 597 -29.36 20.87 -5.93
N SER A 598 -29.86 21.21 -4.74
CA SER A 598 -31.18 21.82 -4.54
C SER A 598 -31.24 23.32 -4.88
N SER A 599 -30.32 23.85 -5.68
CA SER A 599 -30.24 25.27 -6.05
C SER A 599 -30.00 25.44 -7.56
N TYR A 600 -31.01 25.11 -8.36
CA TYR A 600 -31.26 25.82 -9.61
C TYR A 600 -32.71 26.30 -9.54
N GLN A 601 -32.87 27.61 -9.41
CA GLN A 601 -34.06 28.34 -9.83
C GLN A 601 -33.97 28.58 -11.33
#